data_AF-A0A844ELE0-F1
#
_entry.id   AF-A0A844ELE0-F1
#
_cell.length_a   1.000
_cell.length_b   1.000
_cell.length_c   1.000
_cell.angle_alpha   90.00
_cell.angle_beta   90.00
_cell.angle_gamma   90.00
#
_symmetry.space_group_name_H-M   'P 1'
#
loop_
_entity.id
_entity.type
_entity.pdbx_description
1 polymer ?
#
loop_
_entity_poly.entity_id
_entity_poly.type
_entity_poly.pdbx_seq_one_letter_code
_entity_poly.pdbx_strand_id
1 'polypeptide(L)'
;GLALLPGALLTGFMSPVSGHLFDRYPVRIIVTTGILIDCFGTMMQAFIDVNASVAMLTVGQTIRQLGLVLILIPIQTQALSYLPNHLISDGVAAFNTLRQIAASFGTAIIVATINIASHAFSGQPHNHQLGIQAGFTMCLLFLLVALFVSRKLYTKHSQTPKLHHQRQTDLSHV
;
A
#
# COMPACT_ATOMS: atom_id res chain seq x y z
N GLY A 1 7.41 6.63 -21.45
CA GLY A 1 8.81 6.95 -21.11
C GLY A 1 8.90 8.27 -20.37
N LEU A 2 8.99 9.40 -21.09
CA LEU A 2 9.09 10.77 -20.55
C LEU A 2 7.94 11.18 -19.63
N ALA A 3 6.75 10.62 -19.83
CA ALA A 3 5.60 10.78 -18.95
C ALA A 3 5.93 10.44 -17.48
N LEU A 4 6.69 9.36 -17.24
CA LEU A 4 6.97 8.79 -15.92
C LEU A 4 8.12 9.51 -15.18
N LEU A 5 8.84 10.37 -15.88
CA LEU A 5 10.11 10.99 -15.46
C LEU A 5 9.96 12.02 -14.32
N PRO A 6 8.95 12.92 -14.33
CA PRO A 6 8.68 13.82 -13.21
C PRO A 6 8.26 13.04 -11.96
N GLY A 7 7.55 11.94 -12.17
CA GLY A 7 7.16 11.02 -11.13
C GLY A 7 8.37 10.41 -10.42
N ALA A 8 9.33 9.87 -11.18
CA ALA A 8 10.56 9.29 -10.64
C ALA A 8 11.45 10.32 -9.91
N LEU A 9 11.51 11.56 -10.39
CA LEU A 9 12.25 12.66 -9.75
C LEU A 9 11.67 13.03 -8.37
N LEU A 10 10.34 13.10 -8.27
CA LEU A 10 9.65 13.30 -6.99
C LEU A 10 9.86 12.13 -6.03
N THR A 11 9.80 10.88 -6.51
CA THR A 11 10.09 9.70 -5.68
C THR A 11 11.54 9.70 -5.19
N GLY A 12 12.49 10.12 -6.03
CA GLY A 12 13.89 10.28 -5.67
C GLY A 12 14.10 11.30 -4.55
N PHE A 13 13.36 12.41 -4.56
CA PHE A 13 13.44 13.45 -3.52
C PHE A 13 12.76 13.04 -2.20
N MET A 14 11.72 12.19 -2.26
CA MET A 14 10.99 11.69 -1.09
C MET A 14 11.62 10.47 -0.41
N SER A 15 12.53 9.76 -1.10
CA SER A 15 13.28 8.61 -0.57
C SER A 15 13.94 8.87 0.80
N PRO A 16 14.72 9.95 1.01
CA PRO A 16 15.33 10.24 2.32
C PRO A 16 14.31 10.62 3.41
N VAL A 17 13.17 11.22 3.04
CA VAL A 17 12.12 11.63 3.99
C VAL A 17 11.40 10.41 4.59
N SER A 18 11.15 9.39 3.76
CA SER A 18 10.54 8.14 4.23
C SER A 18 11.46 7.38 5.20
N GLY A 19 12.76 7.33 4.91
CA GLY A 19 13.75 6.67 5.77
C GLY A 19 13.82 7.30 7.15
N HIS A 20 13.82 8.62 7.22
CA HIS A 20 13.87 9.35 8.49
C HIS A 20 12.57 9.21 9.33
N LEU A 21 11.45 8.88 8.68
CA LEU A 21 10.18 8.59 9.34
C LEU A 21 10.17 7.19 9.99
N PHE A 22 10.90 6.22 9.42
CA PHE A 22 10.99 4.86 9.96
C PHE A 22 11.74 4.78 11.28
N ASP A 23 12.82 5.53 11.43
CA ASP A 23 13.64 5.46 12.64
C ASP A 23 12.98 6.13 13.87
N ARG A 24 11.91 6.91 13.67
CA ARG A 24 11.32 7.75 14.72
C ARG A 24 9.91 7.37 15.15
N TYR A 25 9.17 6.59 14.37
CA TYR A 25 7.76 6.30 14.64
C TYR A 25 7.44 4.80 14.69
N PRO A 26 6.46 4.37 15.52
CA PRO A 26 6.00 2.99 15.53
C PRO A 26 5.33 2.62 14.19
N VAL A 27 5.53 1.37 13.75
CA VAL A 27 5.01 0.81 12.49
C VAL A 27 3.54 1.15 12.23
N ARG A 28 2.69 1.15 13.27
CA ARG A 28 1.26 1.50 13.17
C ARG A 28 1.04 2.90 12.58
N ILE A 29 1.79 3.90 13.05
CA ILE A 29 1.62 5.29 12.59
C ILE A 29 2.06 5.37 11.14
N ILE A 30 3.18 4.72 10.80
CA ILE A 30 3.76 4.76 9.46
C ILE A 30 2.81 4.10 8.43
N VAL A 31 2.28 2.93 8.75
CA VAL A 31 1.29 2.24 7.89
C VAL A 31 0.02 3.08 7.73
N THR A 32 -0.47 3.70 8.81
CA THR A 32 -1.66 4.56 8.73
C THR A 32 -1.41 5.78 7.84
N THR A 33 -0.25 6.43 7.97
CA THR A 33 0.12 7.57 7.12
C THR A 33 0.29 7.15 5.66
N GLY A 34 0.88 5.98 5.39
CA GLY A 34 1.02 5.45 4.03
C GLY A 34 -0.34 5.18 3.37
N ILE A 35 -1.30 4.61 4.11
CA ILE A 35 -2.66 4.38 3.61
C ILE A 35 -3.37 5.71 3.33
N LEU A 36 -3.17 6.73 4.16
CA LEU A 36 -3.75 8.07 3.92
C LEU A 36 -3.17 8.73 2.66
N ILE A 37 -1.86 8.59 2.43
CA ILE A 37 -1.19 9.10 1.23
C ILE A 37 -1.71 8.37 -0.02
N ASP A 38 -1.80 7.04 0.02
CA ASP A 38 -2.33 6.27 -1.12
C ASP A 38 -3.82 6.58 -1.38
N CYS A 39 -4.61 6.79 -0.32
CA CYS A 39 -6.00 7.23 -0.41
C CYS A 39 -6.12 8.60 -1.07
N PHE A 40 -5.29 9.57 -0.67
CA PHE A 40 -5.25 10.89 -1.29
C PHE A 40 -4.87 10.83 -2.78
N GLY A 41 -3.83 10.06 -3.13
CA GLY A 41 -3.43 9.84 -4.52
C GLY A 41 -4.51 9.14 -5.35
N THR A 42 -5.20 8.16 -4.77
CA THR A 42 -6.33 7.46 -5.40
C THR A 42 -7.50 8.42 -5.64
N MET A 43 -7.84 9.23 -4.65
CA MET A 43 -8.93 10.20 -4.74
C MET A 43 -8.64 11.26 -5.81
N MET A 44 -7.41 11.77 -5.87
CA MET A 44 -6.99 12.69 -6.92
C MET A 44 -7.13 12.10 -8.33
N GLN A 45 -6.87 10.80 -8.49
CA GLN A 45 -7.06 10.08 -9.76
C GLN A 45 -8.53 9.76 -10.07
N ALA A 46 -9.37 9.55 -9.05
CA ALA A 46 -10.79 9.28 -9.22
C ALA A 46 -11.55 10.47 -9.86
N PHE A 47 -11.08 11.69 -9.61
CA PHE A 47 -11.64 12.94 -10.16
C PHE A 47 -10.97 13.40 -11.46
N ILE A 48 -9.99 12.65 -11.98
CA ILE A 48 -9.32 12.97 -13.24
C ILE A 48 -10.19 12.55 -14.43
N ASP A 49 -10.40 13.50 -15.34
CA ASP A 49 -11.18 13.33 -16.57
C ASP A 49 -10.30 12.80 -17.73
N VAL A 50 -10.90 12.33 -18.83
CA VAL A 50 -10.23 11.71 -20.00
C VAL A 50 -9.29 12.70 -20.71
N ASN A 51 -9.50 14.00 -20.53
CA ASN A 51 -8.66 15.07 -21.06
C ASN A 51 -7.48 15.46 -20.14
N ALA A 52 -7.28 14.76 -19.02
CA ALA A 52 -6.22 15.10 -18.08
C ALA A 52 -4.84 14.90 -18.71
N SER A 53 -3.96 15.87 -18.47
CA SER A 53 -2.58 15.81 -18.92
C SER A 53 -1.87 14.58 -18.33
N VAL A 54 -1.08 13.91 -19.17
CA VAL A 54 -0.23 12.77 -18.80
C VAL A 54 0.67 13.08 -17.58
N ALA A 55 1.03 14.35 -17.39
CA ALA A 55 1.77 14.81 -16.21
C ALA A 55 0.98 14.62 -14.91
N MET A 56 -0.32 14.93 -14.89
CA MET A 56 -1.20 14.80 -13.73
C MET A 56 -1.39 13.33 -13.33
N LEU A 57 -1.61 12.46 -14.31
CA LEU A 57 -1.68 11.01 -14.10
C LEU A 57 -0.40 10.47 -13.47
N THR A 58 0.75 10.91 -13.97
CA THR A 58 2.06 10.50 -13.45
C THR A 58 2.27 10.94 -12.02
N VAL A 59 2.00 12.21 -11.70
CA VAL A 59 2.14 12.73 -10.34
C VAL A 59 1.25 11.95 -9.36
N GLY A 60 0.00 11.68 -9.75
CA GLY A 60 -0.89 10.84 -8.95
C GLY A 60 -0.35 9.44 -8.73
N GLN A 61 0.19 8.78 -9.77
CA GLN A 61 0.79 7.45 -9.64
C GLN A 61 2.00 7.45 -8.73
N THR A 62 2.85 8.48 -8.78
CA THR A 62 3.99 8.60 -7.87
C THR A 62 3.57 8.74 -6.42
N ILE A 63 2.59 9.60 -6.12
CA ILE A 63 2.08 9.77 -4.76
C ILE A 63 1.55 8.44 -4.21
N ARG A 64 0.82 7.68 -5.03
CA ARG A 64 0.34 6.35 -4.67
C ARG A 64 1.47 5.37 -4.39
N GLN A 65 2.49 5.32 -5.27
CA GLN A 65 3.66 4.46 -5.07
C GLN A 65 4.42 4.82 -3.79
N LEU A 66 4.50 6.09 -3.41
CA LEU A 66 5.08 6.52 -2.14
C LEU A 66 4.29 5.98 -0.94
N GLY A 67 2.96 6.09 -0.97
CA GLY A 67 2.08 5.52 0.05
C GLY A 67 2.29 4.00 0.18
N LEU A 68 2.36 3.29 -0.95
CA LEU A 68 2.58 1.84 -0.99
C LEU A 68 3.91 1.41 -0.37
N VAL A 69 5.01 2.10 -0.69
CA VAL A 69 6.34 1.78 -0.14
C VAL A 69 6.38 1.99 1.37
N LEU A 70 5.77 3.07 1.87
CA LEU A 70 5.63 3.35 3.31
C LEU A 70 4.82 2.28 4.05
N ILE A 71 3.93 1.56 3.37
CA ILE A 71 3.16 0.45 3.94
C ILE A 71 3.94 -0.86 3.87
N LEU A 72 4.48 -1.19 2.68
CA LEU A 72 4.97 -2.53 2.38
C LEU A 72 6.23 -2.88 3.17
N ILE A 73 7.20 -1.96 3.23
CA ILE A 73 8.47 -2.19 3.93
C ILE A 73 8.27 -2.55 5.41
N PRO A 74 7.59 -1.74 6.24
CA PRO A 74 7.47 -2.03 7.66
C PRO A 74 6.58 -3.23 7.95
N ILE A 75 5.55 -3.47 7.13
CA ILE A 75 4.70 -4.65 7.27
C ILE A 75 5.51 -5.90 6.98
N GLN A 76 6.29 -5.91 5.90
CA GLN A 76 7.14 -7.04 5.55
C GLN A 76 8.21 -7.28 6.62
N THR A 77 8.92 -6.24 7.06
CA THR A 77 9.93 -6.33 8.12
C THR A 77 9.33 -6.82 9.43
N GLN A 78 8.17 -6.30 9.83
CA GLN A 78 7.48 -6.76 11.04
C GLN A 78 6.99 -8.19 10.91
N ALA A 79 6.41 -8.59 9.77
CA ALA A 79 5.95 -9.95 9.54
C ALA A 79 7.10 -10.97 9.61
N LEU A 80 8.26 -10.64 9.05
CA LEU A 80 9.44 -11.50 9.05
C LEU A 80 10.19 -11.48 10.39
N SER A 81 10.08 -10.41 11.18
CA SER A 81 10.74 -10.31 12.49
C SER A 81 10.29 -11.37 13.51
N TYR A 82 9.15 -12.02 13.27
CA TYR A 82 8.65 -13.13 14.09
C TYR A 82 9.23 -14.50 13.69
N LEU A 83 9.96 -14.60 12.58
CA LEU A 83 10.54 -15.85 12.11
C LEU A 83 11.98 -16.01 12.63
N PRO A 84 12.40 -17.24 12.98
CA PRO A 84 13.81 -17.52 13.25
C PRO A 84 14.66 -17.34 11.98
N ASN A 85 15.91 -16.90 12.15
CA ASN A 85 16.80 -16.49 11.04
C ASN A 85 16.91 -17.50 9.89
N HIS A 86 16.87 -18.80 10.17
CA HIS A 86 16.97 -19.86 9.15
C HIS A 86 15.72 -19.98 8.26
N LEU A 87 14.57 -19.45 8.70
CA LEU A 87 13.32 -19.45 7.94
C LEU A 87 13.04 -18.12 7.23
N ILE A 88 13.92 -17.11 7.35
CA ILE A 88 13.67 -15.79 6.76
C ILE A 88 13.58 -15.87 5.23
N SER A 89 14.45 -16.66 4.58
CA SER A 89 14.41 -16.85 3.13
C SER A 89 13.08 -17.45 2.66
N ASP A 90 12.63 -18.51 3.33
CA ASP A 90 11.35 -19.17 3.02
C ASP A 90 10.16 -18.27 3.36
N GLY A 91 10.24 -17.51 4.46
CA GLY A 91 9.24 -16.52 4.84
C GLY A 91 9.09 -15.40 3.82
N VAL A 92 10.19 -14.90 3.25
CA VAL A 92 10.17 -13.90 2.17
C VAL A 92 9.53 -14.48 0.92
N ALA A 93 9.84 -15.74 0.56
CA ALA A 93 9.21 -16.40 -0.57
C ALA A 93 7.70 -16.57 -0.36
N ALA A 94 7.27 -17.08 0.80
CA ALA A 94 5.87 -17.24 1.16
C ALA A 94 5.12 -15.89 1.17
N PHE A 95 5.71 -14.85 1.75
CA PHE A 95 5.14 -13.50 1.76
C PHE A 95 4.91 -12.97 0.34
N ASN A 96 5.89 -13.14 -0.56
CA ASN A 96 5.76 -12.72 -1.95
C ASN A 96 4.69 -13.52 -2.71
N THR A 97 4.59 -14.83 -2.46
CA THR A 97 3.56 -15.68 -3.06
C THR A 97 2.17 -15.26 -2.61
N LEU A 98 1.96 -15.09 -1.30
CA LEU A 98 0.69 -14.60 -0.75
C LEU A 98 0.33 -13.23 -1.32
N ARG A 99 1.31 -12.34 -1.46
CA ARG A 99 1.13 -11.01 -2.06
C ARG A 99 0.70 -11.11 -3.52
N GLN A 100 1.33 -11.97 -4.33
CA GLN A 100 0.96 -12.14 -5.74
C GLN A 100 -0.44 -12.73 -5.88
N ILE A 101 -0.80 -13.71 -5.05
CA ILE A 101 -2.16 -14.28 -5.00
C ILE A 101 -3.16 -13.16 -4.67
N ALA A 102 -2.94 -12.41 -3.59
CA ALA A 102 -3.81 -11.31 -3.19
C ALA A 102 -3.94 -10.23 -4.28
N ALA A 103 -2.85 -9.87 -4.97
CA ALA A 103 -2.86 -8.90 -6.05
C ALA A 103 -3.67 -9.38 -7.27
N SER A 104 -3.54 -10.67 -7.62
CA SER A 104 -4.31 -11.28 -8.71
C SER A 104 -5.81 -11.29 -8.40
N PHE A 105 -6.18 -11.75 -7.20
CA PHE A 105 -7.58 -11.71 -6.75
C PHE A 105 -8.14 -10.29 -6.70
N GLY A 106 -7.39 -9.33 -6.16
CA GLY A 106 -7.81 -7.92 -6.12
C GLY A 106 -8.07 -7.35 -7.52
N THR A 107 -7.18 -7.64 -8.47
CA THR A 107 -7.34 -7.21 -9.86
C THR A 107 -8.58 -7.84 -10.50
N ALA A 108 -8.82 -9.14 -10.29
CA ALA A 108 -9.99 -9.83 -10.82
C ALA A 108 -11.31 -9.20 -10.33
N ILE A 109 -11.41 -8.85 -9.04
CA ILE A 109 -12.60 -8.21 -8.48
C ILE A 109 -12.79 -6.79 -9.06
N ILE A 110 -11.70 -6.02 -9.22
CA ILE A 110 -11.75 -4.69 -9.84
C ILE A 110 -12.25 -4.81 -11.29
N VAL A 111 -11.66 -5.70 -12.09
CA VAL A 111 -12.03 -5.90 -13.50
C VAL A 111 -13.47 -6.40 -13.62
N ALA A 112 -13.91 -7.33 -12.76
CA ALA A 112 -15.29 -7.78 -12.73
C ALA A 112 -16.25 -6.61 -12.43
N THR A 113 -15.90 -5.75 -11.47
CA THR A 113 -16.72 -4.58 -11.12
C THR A 113 -16.80 -3.58 -12.27
N ILE A 114 -15.68 -3.30 -12.94
CA ILE A 114 -15.64 -2.42 -14.12
C ILE A 114 -16.53 -2.98 -15.23
N ASN A 115 -16.47 -4.28 -15.51
CA ASN A 115 -17.30 -4.92 -16.52
C ASN A 115 -18.79 -4.87 -16.16
N ILE A 116 -19.16 -5.20 -14.92
CA ILE A 116 -20.55 -5.15 -14.46
C ILE A 116 -21.10 -3.71 -14.57
N ALA A 117 -20.34 -2.72 -14.12
CA ALA A 117 -20.71 -1.31 -14.24
C ALA A 117 -20.87 -0.89 -15.71
N SER A 118 -19.90 -1.23 -16.56
CA SER A 118 -19.92 -0.87 -17.99
C SER A 118 -21.11 -1.48 -18.73
N HIS A 119 -21.49 -2.72 -18.40
CA HIS A 119 -22.68 -3.37 -18.97
C HIS A 119 -23.99 -2.79 -18.44
N ALA A 120 -24.07 -2.46 -17.15
CA ALA A 120 -25.26 -1.85 -16.54
C ALA A 120 -25.60 -0.47 -17.13
N PHE A 121 -24.59 0.29 -17.58
CA PHE A 121 -24.78 1.63 -18.15
C PHE A 121 -24.81 1.67 -19.68
N SER A 122 -24.78 0.52 -20.38
CA SER A 122 -24.61 0.36 -21.85
C SER A 122 -25.46 1.22 -22.81
N GLY A 123 -26.42 2.03 -22.33
CA GLY A 123 -27.24 2.96 -23.11
C GLY A 123 -26.90 4.47 -23.03
N GLN A 124 -25.87 4.92 -22.29
CA GLN A 124 -25.52 6.35 -22.20
C GLN A 124 -24.26 6.75 -23.01
N PRO A 125 -24.19 7.98 -23.57
CA PRO A 125 -23.02 8.43 -24.34
C PRO A 125 -21.71 8.60 -23.52
N HIS A 126 -21.76 8.44 -22.18
CA HIS A 126 -20.60 8.59 -21.26
C HIS A 126 -20.13 7.26 -20.60
N ASN A 127 -20.43 6.10 -21.20
CA ASN A 127 -20.22 4.78 -20.56
C ASN A 127 -18.77 4.46 -20.14
N HIS A 128 -17.76 4.97 -20.85
CA HIS A 128 -16.36 4.68 -20.52
C HIS A 128 -15.84 5.48 -19.31
N GLN A 129 -16.30 6.72 -19.10
CA GLN A 129 -15.92 7.51 -17.93
C GLN A 129 -16.52 6.96 -16.64
N LEU A 130 -17.78 6.53 -16.69
CA LEU A 130 -18.48 5.97 -15.53
C LEU A 130 -17.83 4.66 -15.06
N GLY A 131 -17.34 3.82 -15.97
CA GLY A 131 -16.60 2.60 -15.64
C GLY A 131 -15.27 2.86 -14.92
N ILE A 132 -14.50 3.85 -15.38
CA ILE A 132 -13.23 4.25 -14.75
C ILE A 132 -13.48 4.82 -13.36
N GLN A 133 -14.47 5.71 -13.21
CA GLN A 133 -14.84 6.29 -11.91
C GLN A 133 -15.31 5.21 -10.93
N ALA A 134 -16.13 4.25 -11.38
CA ALA A 134 -16.56 3.12 -10.55
C ALA A 134 -15.36 2.29 -10.04
N GLY A 135 -14.37 2.02 -10.90
CA GLY A 135 -13.15 1.31 -10.53
C GLY A 135 -12.33 2.04 -9.45
N PHE A 136 -12.18 3.37 -9.58
CA PHE A 136 -11.49 4.17 -8.56
C PHE A 136 -12.27 4.28 -7.25
N THR A 137 -13.59 4.36 -7.32
CA THR A 137 -14.46 4.41 -6.12
C THR A 137 -14.39 3.10 -5.35
N MET A 138 -14.33 1.97 -6.05
CA MET A 138 -14.17 0.65 -5.46
C MET A 138 -12.77 0.50 -4.83
N CYS A 139 -11.72 0.99 -5.48
CA CYS A 139 -10.39 1.09 -4.87
C CYS A 139 -10.40 1.93 -3.59
N LEU A 140 -11.11 3.05 -3.59
CA LEU A 140 -11.25 3.92 -2.42
C LEU A 140 -11.95 3.18 -1.27
N LEU A 141 -13.02 2.43 -1.55
CA LEU A 141 -13.70 1.58 -0.57
C LEU A 141 -12.75 0.53 0.03
N PHE A 142 -11.96 -0.16 -0.80
CA PHE A 142 -10.95 -1.11 -0.33
C PHE A 142 -9.92 -0.44 0.59
N LEU A 143 -9.47 0.77 0.26
CA LEU A 143 -8.53 1.53 1.09
C LEU A 143 -9.16 1.96 2.42
N LEU A 144 -10.44 2.35 2.44
CA LEU A 144 -11.14 2.67 3.69
C LEU A 144 -11.30 1.44 4.58
N VAL A 145 -11.63 0.28 4.00
CA VAL A 145 -11.65 -1.01 4.73
C VAL A 145 -10.26 -1.34 5.26
N ALA A 146 -9.21 -1.19 4.45
CA ALA A 146 -7.83 -1.42 4.86
C ALA A 146 -7.42 -0.48 6.02
N LEU A 147 -7.83 0.79 5.98
CA LEU A 147 -7.59 1.74 7.06
C LEU A 147 -8.30 1.33 8.36
N PHE A 148 -9.55 0.86 8.28
CA PHE A 148 -10.30 0.36 9.42
C PHE A 148 -9.66 -0.91 10.01
N VAL A 149 -9.30 -1.86 9.15
CA VAL A 149 -8.64 -3.12 9.54
C VAL A 149 -7.27 -2.84 10.15
N SER A 150 -6.47 -1.94 9.58
CA SER A 150 -5.20 -1.48 10.15
C SER A 150 -5.40 -0.92 11.56
N ARG A 151 -6.39 -0.04 11.76
CA ARG A 151 -6.72 0.47 13.10
C ARG A 151 -7.09 -0.65 14.08
N LYS A 152 -7.87 -1.64 13.66
CA LYS A 152 -8.36 -2.74 14.52
C LYS A 152 -7.27 -3.78 14.84
N LEU A 153 -6.46 -4.20 13.87
CA LEU A 153 -5.40 -5.20 14.04
C LEU A 153 -4.25 -4.68 14.90
N TYR A 154 -3.78 -3.45 14.66
CA TYR A 154 -2.66 -2.89 15.43
C TYR A 154 -3.00 -2.60 16.90
N THR A 155 -4.27 -2.42 17.23
CA THR A 155 -4.71 -2.25 18.62
C THR A 155 -4.59 -3.57 19.42
N LYS A 156 -4.55 -4.74 18.76
CA LYS A 156 -4.56 -6.05 19.43
C LYS A 156 -3.17 -6.70 19.59
N HIS A 157 -2.15 -6.31 18.82
CA HIS A 157 -0.81 -6.94 18.84
C HIS A 157 0.32 -6.07 19.44
N SER A 158 -0.01 -4.94 20.07
CA SER A 158 0.98 -4.09 20.76
C SER A 158 1.41 -4.62 22.14
N GLN A 159 1.02 -5.85 22.50
CA GLN A 159 1.36 -6.51 23.77
C GLN A 159 2.13 -7.82 23.51
N THR A 160 3.38 -7.73 23.07
CA THR A 160 4.40 -8.71 23.47
C THR A 160 5.73 -7.98 23.67
N PRO A 161 6.13 -7.74 24.93
CA PRO A 161 7.31 -6.98 25.28
C PRO A 161 8.61 -7.72 24.99
N LYS A 162 9.63 -6.97 24.55
CA LYS A 162 11.06 -7.10 24.88
C LYS A 162 11.55 -8.52 25.27
N LEU A 163 11.92 -9.35 24.31
CA LEU A 163 12.59 -10.64 24.58
C LEU A 163 14.07 -10.71 24.17
N HIS A 164 14.67 -9.60 23.72
CA HIS A 164 16.08 -9.61 23.28
C HIS A 164 17.09 -9.09 24.31
N HIS A 165 16.67 -8.58 25.47
CA HIS A 165 17.62 -8.03 26.45
C HIS A 165 17.97 -8.96 27.62
N GLN A 166 17.26 -10.07 27.83
CA GLN A 166 17.59 -11.01 28.91
C GLN A 166 18.61 -12.09 28.50
N ARG A 167 18.76 -12.41 27.21
CA ARG A 167 19.65 -13.50 26.78
C ARG A 167 21.14 -13.13 26.72
N GLN A 168 21.49 -11.84 26.74
CA GLN A 168 22.88 -11.38 26.72
C GLN A 168 23.49 -11.22 28.12
N THR A 169 22.68 -10.95 29.15
CA THR A 169 23.17 -10.87 30.54
C THR A 169 23.48 -12.25 31.13
N ASP A 170 22.75 -13.30 30.76
CA ASP A 170 22.99 -14.67 31.26
C ASP A 170 24.27 -15.32 30.72
N LEU A 171 24.75 -14.91 29.54
CA LEU A 171 25.97 -15.46 28.93
C LEU A 171 27.26 -14.77 29.41
N SER A 172 27.16 -13.71 30.20
CA SER A 172 28.32 -13.01 30.78
C SER A 172 28.65 -13.45 32.22
N HIS A 173 27.85 -14.36 32.78
CA HIS A 173 27.97 -14.84 34.16
C HIS A 173 28.14 -16.36 34.29
N VAL A 174 28.42 -17.07 33.19
CA VAL A 174 28.81 -18.49 33.14
C VAL A 174 30.17 -18.61 32.48
#